data_AF-A0A512UCR2-F1
#
_entry.id   AF-A0A512UCR2-F1
#
_cell.length_a   1.000
_cell.length_b   1.000
_cell.length_c   1.000
_cell.angle_alpha   90.00
_cell.angle_beta   90.00
_cell.angle_gamma   90.00
#
_symmetry.space_group_name_H-M   'P 1'
#
loop_
_entity.id
_entity.type
_entity.pdbx_description
1 polymer ?
#
loop_
_entity_poly.entity_id
_entity_poly.type
_entity_poly.pdbx_seq_one_letter_code
_entity_poly.pdbx_strand_id
1 'polypeptide(L)'
;MDYADSFHSGNALAYELRKSLQNYRGAIASLNDDTHGTGAVVMASVTAAFTFRNRDFRDIQVHKYGGSSASLGTVDQIVNHMCSHGSTVGDACSNLVQPAKHKVVPQQKLQDGDIIPA
;
A
#
# COMPACT_ATOMS: atom_id res chain seq x y z
N MET A 1 15.05 12.56 -6.33
CA MET A 1 13.91 12.78 -5.42
C MET A 1 13.24 11.42 -5.28
N ASP A 2 13.26 10.85 -4.07
CA ASP A 2 12.60 9.56 -3.81
C ASP A 2 11.08 9.80 -3.87
N TYR A 3 10.33 8.99 -4.62
CA TYR A 3 8.86 9.11 -4.68
C TYR A 3 8.23 8.97 -3.29
N ALA A 4 8.93 8.28 -2.39
CA ALA A 4 8.57 8.21 -0.99
C ALA A 4 8.36 9.61 -0.39
N ASP A 5 9.20 10.60 -0.67
CA ASP A 5 9.06 11.94 -0.08
C ASP A 5 7.77 12.64 -0.53
N SER A 6 7.37 12.51 -1.81
CA SER A 6 6.13 13.12 -2.30
C SER A 6 4.87 12.49 -1.70
N PHE A 7 4.88 11.19 -1.42
CA PHE A 7 3.70 10.46 -0.94
C PHE A 7 3.67 10.26 0.59
N HIS A 8 4.82 10.40 1.26
CA HIS A 8 5.00 10.18 2.70
C HIS A 8 5.19 11.49 3.50
N SER A 9 5.37 12.65 2.85
CA SER A 9 5.67 13.97 3.47
C SER A 9 4.66 14.49 4.50
N GLY A 10 3.60 13.74 4.81
CA GLY A 10 2.61 14.09 5.83
C GLY A 10 2.58 13.20 7.09
N ASN A 11 3.41 12.15 7.21
CA ASN A 11 3.36 11.24 8.37
C ASN A 11 4.74 10.94 8.99
N ALA A 12 5.03 11.63 10.10
CA ALA A 12 6.24 11.44 10.91
C ALA A 12 6.41 9.99 11.42
N LEU A 13 5.33 9.28 11.76
CA LEU A 13 5.41 7.89 12.24
C LEU A 13 5.90 6.94 11.15
N ALA A 14 5.45 7.12 9.91
CA ALA A 14 5.91 6.30 8.79
C ALA A 14 7.38 6.56 8.47
N TYR A 15 7.81 7.82 8.59
CA TYR A 15 9.20 8.21 8.42
C TYR A 15 10.12 7.58 9.49
N GLU A 16 9.75 7.68 10.77
CA GLU A 16 10.53 7.10 11.87
C GLU A 16 10.63 5.56 11.78
N LEU A 17 9.55 4.91 11.34
CA LEU A 17 9.52 3.46 11.18
C LEU A 17 10.40 2.99 10.02
N ARG A 18 10.40 3.72 8.90
CA ARG A 18 11.28 3.49 7.75
C ARG A 18 12.75 3.73 8.12
N LYS A 19 13.04 4.79 8.85
CA LYS A 19 14.39 5.14 9.35
C LYS A 19 14.92 4.10 10.34
N SER A 20 14.09 3.66 11.28
CA SER A 20 14.44 2.60 12.22
C SER A 20 14.81 1.30 11.50
N LEU A 21 13.99 0.86 10.54
CA LEU A 21 14.30 -0.32 9.72
C LEU A 21 15.59 -0.17 8.90
N GLN A 22 15.86 1.01 8.33
CA GLN A 22 17.09 1.25 7.58
C GLN A 22 18.35 1.08 8.45
N ASN A 23 18.31 1.53 9.71
CA ASN A 23 19.44 1.40 10.63
C ASN A 23 19.84 -0.06 10.91
N TYR A 24 18.87 -0.97 10.89
CA TYR A 24 19.08 -2.37 11.26
C TYR A 24 19.16 -3.34 10.07
N ARG A 25 18.72 -2.93 8.88
CA ARG A 25 18.58 -3.80 7.69
C ARG A 25 19.85 -4.55 7.29
N GLY A 26 21.03 -3.97 7.51
CA GLY A 26 22.33 -4.59 7.19
C GLY A 26 23.02 -5.29 8.36
N ALA A 27 22.52 -5.12 9.59
CA ALA A 27 23.13 -5.64 10.80
C ALA A 27 22.38 -6.85 11.36
N ILE A 28 21.05 -6.87 11.23
CA ILE A 28 20.19 -7.96 11.71
C ILE A 28 19.07 -8.22 10.69
N ALA A 29 18.67 -9.48 10.55
CA ALA A 29 17.52 -9.86 9.75
C ALA A 29 16.24 -9.41 10.46
N SER A 30 15.79 -8.19 10.17
CA SER A 30 14.60 -7.58 10.78
C SER A 30 13.62 -7.06 9.74
N LEU A 31 12.32 -7.28 9.98
CA LEU A 31 11.21 -6.71 9.23
C LEU A 31 10.15 -6.19 10.22
N ASN A 32 9.44 -5.13 9.86
CA ASN A 32 8.24 -4.70 10.57
C ASN A 32 6.99 -5.39 10.00
N ASP A 33 6.23 -6.08 10.83
CA ASP A 33 5.04 -6.83 10.43
C ASP A 33 3.88 -5.91 10.00
N ASP A 34 3.62 -4.82 10.73
CA ASP A 34 2.55 -3.86 10.41
C ASP A 34 2.69 -3.25 9.01
N THR A 35 3.92 -3.14 8.50
CA THR A 35 4.23 -2.53 7.22
C THR A 35 4.50 -3.59 6.15
N HIS A 36 5.41 -4.54 6.41
CA HIS A 36 5.79 -5.56 5.43
C HIS A 36 4.86 -6.77 5.44
N GLY A 37 4.46 -7.24 6.62
CA GLY A 37 3.53 -8.36 6.78
C GLY A 37 2.15 -8.02 6.25
N THR A 38 1.58 -6.87 6.66
CA THR A 38 0.32 -6.35 6.10
C THR A 38 0.38 -6.21 4.58
N GLY A 39 1.45 -5.60 4.07
CA GLY A 39 1.66 -5.47 2.62
C GLY A 39 1.66 -6.83 1.92
N ALA A 40 2.36 -7.82 2.48
CA ALA A 40 2.49 -9.14 1.87
C ALA A 40 1.14 -9.85 1.76
N VAL A 41 0.30 -9.78 2.80
CA VAL A 41 -1.04 -10.36 2.79
C VAL A 41 -1.95 -9.66 1.78
N VAL A 42 -1.86 -8.33 1.67
CA VAL A 42 -2.61 -7.57 0.65
C VAL A 42 -2.16 -7.97 -0.76
N MET A 43 -0.85 -8.02 -1.02
CA MET A 43 -0.32 -8.44 -2.32
C MET A 43 -0.75 -9.85 -2.70
N ALA A 44 -0.72 -10.80 -1.76
CA ALA A 44 -1.20 -12.17 -2.00
C ALA A 44 -2.68 -12.19 -2.42
N SER A 45 -3.51 -11.43 -1.70
CA SER A 45 -4.96 -11.35 -1.96
C SER A 45 -5.26 -10.73 -3.33
N VAL A 46 -4.59 -9.62 -3.66
CA VAL A 46 -4.77 -8.94 -4.96
C VAL A 46 -4.25 -9.81 -6.10
N THR A 47 -3.10 -10.48 -5.92
CA THR A 47 -2.56 -11.40 -6.94
C THR A 47 -3.49 -12.56 -7.21
N ALA A 48 -4.07 -13.16 -6.18
CA ALA A 48 -5.06 -14.23 -6.33
C ALA A 48 -6.29 -13.74 -7.11
N ALA A 49 -6.82 -12.57 -6.76
CA ALA A 49 -7.97 -11.96 -7.45
C ALA A 49 -7.67 -11.66 -8.92
N PHE A 50 -6.48 -11.11 -9.23
CA PHE A 50 -6.09 -10.76 -10.59
C PHE A 50 -5.85 -11.99 -11.46
N THR A 51 -5.22 -13.03 -10.90
CA THR A 51 -5.06 -14.33 -11.55
C THR A 51 -6.42 -14.93 -11.90
N PHE A 52 -7.37 -14.92 -10.96
CA PHE A 52 -8.72 -15.43 -11.19
C PHE A 52 -9.48 -14.63 -12.27
N ARG A 53 -9.22 -13.32 -12.36
CA ARG A 53 -9.88 -12.41 -13.32
C ARG A 53 -9.11 -12.23 -14.63
N ASN A 54 -7.98 -12.93 -14.82
CA ASN A 54 -7.06 -12.75 -15.95
C ASN A 54 -6.72 -11.27 -16.21
N ARG A 55 -6.38 -10.53 -15.15
CA ARG A 55 -5.94 -9.13 -15.21
C ARG A 55 -4.47 -9.00 -14.83
N ASP A 56 -3.83 -7.96 -15.35
CA ASP A 56 -2.44 -7.64 -15.06
C ASP A 56 -2.34 -6.60 -13.94
N PHE A 57 -1.35 -6.73 -13.06
CA PHE A 57 -1.09 -5.76 -11.98
C PHE A 57 -0.80 -4.35 -12.52
N ARG A 58 -0.31 -4.22 -13.75
CA ARG A 58 -0.10 -2.93 -14.42
C ARG A 58 -1.40 -2.16 -14.64
N ASP A 59 -2.55 -2.85 -14.62
CA ASP A 59 -3.87 -2.25 -14.76
C ASP A 59 -4.52 -1.85 -13.41
N ILE A 60 -3.79 -2.01 -12.30
CA ILE A 60 -4.31 -1.66 -10.98
C ILE A 60 -4.41 -0.14 -10.81
N GLN A 61 -5.52 0.33 -10.25
CA GLN A 61 -5.64 1.70 -9.75
C GLN A 61 -5.92 1.62 -8.25
N VAL A 62 -5.07 2.26 -7.45
CA VAL A 62 -5.12 2.16 -6.00
C VAL A 62 -5.60 3.48 -5.41
N HIS A 63 -6.77 3.43 -4.77
CA HIS A 63 -7.27 4.52 -3.96
C HIS A 63 -6.91 4.28 -2.49
N LYS A 64 -5.96 5.07 -1.98
CA LYS A 64 -5.52 4.96 -0.59
C LYS A 64 -6.37 5.85 0.32
N TYR A 65 -7.05 5.25 1.28
CA TYR A 65 -7.73 5.99 2.35
C TYR A 65 -6.85 6.09 3.60
N GLY A 66 -6.55 7.32 4.04
CA GLY A 66 -5.69 7.56 5.19
C GLY A 66 -4.19 7.53 4.86
N GLY A 67 -3.35 7.52 5.90
CA GLY A 67 -1.90 7.65 5.76
C GLY A 67 -1.10 6.83 6.77
N SER A 68 -1.62 5.70 7.25
CA SER A 68 -0.94 4.83 8.23
C SER A 68 0.31 4.14 7.64
N SER A 69 1.20 3.64 8.50
CA SER A 69 2.37 2.83 8.12
C SER A 69 1.98 1.62 7.26
N ALA A 70 0.93 0.90 7.63
CA ALA A 70 0.40 -0.22 6.87
C ALA A 70 0.03 0.17 5.43
N SER A 71 -0.74 1.25 5.26
CA SER A 71 -1.15 1.73 3.93
C SER A 71 0.03 2.15 3.05
N LEU A 72 1.09 2.68 3.66
CA LEU A 72 2.30 3.09 2.95
C LEU A 72 3.14 1.87 2.56
N GLY A 73 3.28 0.89 3.45
CA GLY A 73 3.95 -0.39 3.16
C GLY A 73 3.30 -1.15 2.00
N THR A 74 1.97 -1.19 1.98
CA THR A 74 1.21 -1.78 0.87
C THR A 74 1.46 -1.07 -0.45
N VAL A 75 1.41 0.27 -0.46
CA VAL A 75 1.65 1.06 -1.68
C VAL A 75 3.07 0.85 -2.21
N ASP A 76 4.07 0.83 -1.33
CA ASP A 76 5.46 0.56 -1.72
C ASP A 76 5.61 -0.82 -2.35
N GLN A 77 4.97 -1.85 -1.79
CA GLN A 77 5.02 -3.19 -2.36
C GLN A 77 4.32 -3.29 -3.72
N ILE A 78 3.22 -2.57 -3.92
CA ILE A 78 2.53 -2.49 -5.23
C ILE A 78 3.45 -1.82 -6.26
N VAL A 79 4.05 -0.68 -5.93
CA VAL A 79 4.99 0.02 -6.83
C VAL A 79 6.18 -0.87 -7.17
N ASN A 80 6.77 -1.53 -6.17
CA ASN A 80 7.88 -2.45 -6.37
C ASN A 80 7.49 -3.64 -7.26
N HIS A 81 6.29 -4.19 -7.07
CA HIS A 81 5.76 -5.25 -7.94
C HIS A 81 5.59 -4.76 -9.37
N MET A 82 4.97 -3.60 -9.59
CA MET A 82 4.83 -3.04 -10.94
C MET A 82 6.20 -2.80 -11.59
N CYS A 83 7.16 -2.27 -10.84
CA CYS A 83 8.51 -2.02 -11.35
C CYS A 83 9.28 -3.31 -11.68
N SER A 84 9.15 -4.35 -10.85
CA SER A 84 9.77 -5.65 -11.13
C SER A 84 9.16 -6.35 -12.35
N HIS A 85 7.99 -5.91 -12.81
CA HIS A 85 7.30 -6.37 -14.01
C HIS A 85 7.35 -5.37 -15.17
N GLY A 86 8.29 -4.41 -15.12
CA GLY A 86 8.66 -3.56 -16.25
C GLY A 86 8.04 -2.17 -16.29
N SER A 87 7.23 -1.76 -15.31
CA SER A 87 6.81 -0.36 -15.17
C SER A 87 7.96 0.51 -14.71
N THR A 88 7.97 1.78 -15.13
CA THR A 88 8.81 2.77 -14.43
C THR A 88 8.19 3.13 -13.10
N VAL A 89 8.99 3.68 -12.18
CA VAL A 89 8.46 4.21 -10.90
C VAL A 89 7.40 5.29 -11.18
N GLY A 90 7.63 6.16 -12.17
CA GLY A 90 6.67 7.21 -12.54
C GLY A 90 5.32 6.64 -12.97
N ASP A 91 5.33 5.63 -13.86
CA ASP A 91 4.10 4.97 -14.32
C ASP A 91 3.39 4.28 -13.16
N ALA A 92 4.13 3.53 -12.34
CA ALA A 92 3.58 2.86 -11.17
C ALA A 92 2.91 3.84 -10.19
N CYS A 93 3.50 5.02 -10.04
CA CYS A 93 3.00 6.06 -9.15
C CYS A 93 1.78 6.81 -9.71
N SER A 94 1.67 6.96 -11.04
CA SER A 94 0.48 7.55 -11.66
C SER A 94 -0.81 6.77 -11.40
N ASN A 95 -0.69 5.48 -11.08
CA ASN A 95 -1.80 4.61 -10.71
C ASN A 95 -2.20 4.71 -9.23
N LEU A 96 -1.52 5.55 -8.44
CA LEU A 96 -1.80 5.78 -7.03
C LEU A 96 -2.56 7.10 -6.85
N VAL A 97 -3.77 7.03 -6.30
CA VAL A 97 -4.59 8.20 -6.01
C VAL A 97 -4.79 8.32 -4.51
N GLN A 98 -4.44 9.49 -3.96
CA GLN A 98 -4.81 9.86 -2.60
C GLN A 98 -5.94 10.89 -2.67
N PRO A 99 -7.17 10.57 -2.22
CA PRO A 99 -8.22 11.56 -2.13
C PRO A 99 -7.82 12.67 -1.16
N ALA A 100 -8.05 13.92 -1.54
CA ALA A 100 -7.90 15.07 -0.65
C ALA A 100 -8.71 14.81 0.62
N LYS A 101 -8.13 15.14 1.80
CA LYS A 101 -8.66 14.85 3.14
C LYS A 101 -10.18 15.06 3.19
N HIS A 102 -10.96 14.02 2.93
CA HIS A 102 -12.37 14.01 3.26
C HIS A 102 -12.44 13.83 4.76
N LYS A 103 -13.27 14.66 5.43
CA LYS A 103 -13.67 14.37 6.81
C LYS A 103 -14.04 12.89 6.83
N VAL A 104 -13.39 12.11 7.69
CA VAL A 104 -13.71 10.70 7.87
C VAL A 104 -15.22 10.62 8.09
N VAL A 105 -15.95 10.13 7.10
CA VAL A 105 -17.32 9.71 7.32
C VAL A 105 -17.17 8.49 8.21
N PRO A 106 -17.74 8.48 9.43
CA PRO A 106 -17.63 7.33 10.31
C PRO A 106 -18.04 6.11 9.52
N GLN A 107 -17.27 5.02 9.59
CA GLN A 107 -17.72 3.75 9.03
C GLN A 107 -19.09 3.47 9.65
N GLN A 108 -20.14 3.48 8.81
CA GLN A 108 -21.44 3.02 9.25
C GLN A 108 -21.22 1.58 9.71
N LYS A 109 -21.55 1.29 10.98
CA LYS A 109 -21.61 -0.09 11.44
C LYS A 109 -22.50 -0.83 10.46
N LEU A 110 -21.95 -1.83 9.77
CA LEU A 110 -22.75 -2.81 9.05
C LEU A 110 -23.83 -3.29 10.02
N GLN A 111 -25.10 -3.13 9.64
CA GLN A 111 -26.19 -3.68 10.44
C GLN A 111 -26.32 -5.15 10.08
N ASP A 112 -26.73 -5.98 11.05
CA ASP A 112 -27.01 -7.39 10.80
C ASP A 112 -28.06 -7.50 9.67
N GLY A 113 -27.60 -7.88 8.46
CA GLY A 113 -28.41 -7.88 7.24
C GLY A 113 -27.67 -7.42 5.99
N ASP A 114 -26.56 -6.68 6.12
CA ASP A 114 -25.74 -6.21 4.99
C ASP A 114 -24.81 -7.33 4.47
N ILE A 115 -25.40 -8.42 3.97
CA ILE A 115 -24.65 -9.44 3.23
C ILE A 115 -24.40 -8.89 1.82
N ILE A 116 -23.13 -8.64 1.48
CA ILE A 116 -22.72 -8.37 0.10
C ILE A 116 -22.93 -9.69 -0.68
N PRO A 117 -23.86 -9.77 -1.65
CA PRO A 117 -24.08 -10.99 -2.38
C PRO A 117 -22.81 -11.37 -3.17
N ALA A 118 -22.52 -12.67 -3.18
CA ALA A 118 -21.40 -13.29 -3.87
C ALA A 118 -21.46 -13.09 -5.40
#